data_AF-A0A8T4UYF6-F1
#
_entry.id   AF-A0A8T4UYF6-F1
#
_cell.length_a   1.000
_cell.length_b   1.000
_cell.length_c   1.000
_cell.angle_alpha   90.00
_cell.angle_beta   90.00
_cell.angle_gamma   90.00
#
_symmetry.space_group_name_H-M   'P 1'
#
loop_
_entity.id
_entity.type
_entity.pdbx_description
1 polymer ?
#
loop_
_entity_poly.entity_id
_entity_poly.type
_entity_poly.pdbx_seq_one_letter_code
_entity_poly.pdbx_strand_id
1 'polypeptide(L)'
;MSCGKPVITSLIEDIFGSPYRGVLPPILNAKTDDQIFNAFLALKNKTKRLQMGKSSRNWVKKFHDSDIIIDRFINIYKSALYKK
;
A
#
# COMPACT_ATOMS: atom_id res chain seq x y z
N MET A 1 0.89 6.33 3.48
CA MET A 1 0.71 6.25 2.02
C MET A 1 0.74 7.66 1.43
N SER A 2 0.80 7.84 0.11
CA SER A 2 1.19 9.04 -0.68
C SER A 2 1.77 10.25 0.09
N CYS A 3 0.97 10.91 0.93
CA CYS A 3 1.37 12.00 1.85
C CYS A 3 2.29 11.59 3.02
N GLY A 4 2.77 10.34 3.09
CA GLY A 4 3.63 9.85 4.17
C GLY A 4 2.95 9.74 5.53
N LYS A 5 1.61 9.66 5.58
CA LYS A 5 0.86 9.39 6.82
C LYS A 5 0.58 7.90 6.95
N PRO A 6 0.72 7.30 8.14
CA PRO A 6 0.28 5.93 8.36
C PRO A 6 -1.23 5.79 8.20
N VAL A 7 -1.68 4.58 7.89
CA VAL A 7 -3.09 4.25 7.66
C VAL A 7 -3.45 3.05 8.51
N ILE A 8 -4.60 3.14 9.17
CA ILE A 8 -5.27 2.05 9.86
C ILE A 8 -6.42 1.62 8.95
N THR A 9 -6.46 0.35 8.55
CA THR A 9 -7.54 -0.21 7.73
C THR A 9 -7.63 -1.70 7.96
N SER A 10 -8.74 -2.31 7.55
CA SER A 10 -8.84 -3.77 7.43
C SER A 10 -8.32 -4.20 6.06
N LEU A 11 -7.48 -5.22 6.02
CA LEU A 11 -6.96 -5.80 4.79
C LEU A 11 -6.93 -7.33 4.90
N ILE A 12 -7.37 -8.01 3.84
CA ILE A 12 -7.26 -9.46 3.69
C ILE A 12 -5.95 -9.75 2.96
N GLU A 13 -4.93 -10.16 3.71
CA GLU A 13 -3.54 -10.23 3.24
C GLU A 13 -3.36 -11.19 2.07
N ASP A 14 -4.02 -12.35 2.13
CA ASP A 14 -3.96 -13.39 1.08
C ASP A 14 -4.45 -12.90 -0.28
N ILE A 15 -5.46 -12.03 -0.30
CA ILE A 15 -6.02 -11.46 -1.53
C ILE A 15 -5.15 -10.31 -2.02
N PHE A 16 -4.67 -9.47 -1.10
CA PHE A 16 -4.03 -8.22 -1.45
C PHE A 16 -2.57 -8.39 -1.88
N GLY A 17 -1.86 -9.42 -1.41
CA GLY A 17 -0.44 -9.61 -1.71
C GLY A 17 -0.16 -10.02 -3.16
N SER A 18 -1.05 -10.77 -3.79
CA SER A 18 -0.83 -11.38 -5.11
C SER A 18 -0.48 -10.35 -6.22
N PRO A 19 -1.23 -9.24 -6.38
CA PRO A 19 -0.89 -8.22 -7.38
C PRO A 19 0.46 -7.51 -7.16
N TYR A 20 1.00 -7.57 -5.94
CA TYR A 20 2.22 -6.86 -5.53
C TYR A 20 3.38 -7.81 -5.22
N ARG A 21 3.40 -9.00 -5.84
CA ARG A 21 4.47 -10.00 -5.68
C ARG A 21 4.66 -10.43 -4.21
N GLY A 22 3.57 -10.53 -3.47
CA GLY A 22 3.58 -10.85 -2.04
C GLY A 22 4.00 -9.70 -1.13
N VAL A 23 4.28 -8.50 -1.67
CA VAL A 23 4.69 -7.34 -0.86
C VAL A 23 3.47 -6.57 -0.37
N LEU A 24 3.12 -6.79 0.91
CA LEU A 24 2.01 -6.10 1.55
C LEU A 24 2.30 -4.60 1.77
N PRO A 25 1.27 -3.73 1.70
CA PRO A 25 1.42 -2.33 2.07
C PRO A 25 1.70 -2.20 3.57
N PRO A 26 2.60 -1.31 3.99
CA PRO A 26 2.88 -1.09 5.41
C PRO A 26 1.78 -0.23 6.02
N ILE A 27 0.76 -0.90 6.54
CA ILE A 27 -0.41 -0.36 7.22
C ILE A 27 -0.53 -0.97 8.63
N LEU A 28 -1.40 -0.40 9.47
CA LEU A 28 -1.89 -1.08 10.67
C LEU A 28 -3.18 -1.82 10.30
N ASN A 29 -3.08 -3.14 10.14
CA ASN A 29 -4.23 -3.98 9.84
C ASN A 29 -5.07 -4.17 11.11
N ALA A 30 -6.27 -3.60 11.13
CA ALA A 30 -7.17 -3.64 12.29
C ALA A 30 -8.62 -3.89 11.85
N LYS A 31 -9.30 -4.81 12.54
CA LYS A 31 -10.66 -5.29 12.22
C LYS A 31 -11.65 -5.12 13.37
N THR A 32 -11.17 -5.16 14.61
CA THR A 32 -12.00 -5.00 15.82
C THR A 32 -11.70 -3.68 16.52
N ASP A 33 -12.62 -3.23 17.38
CA ASP A 33 -12.46 -1.99 18.16
C ASP A 33 -11.18 -2.00 19.00
N ASP A 34 -10.88 -3.13 19.65
CA ASP A 34 -9.63 -3.29 20.42
C ASP A 34 -8.38 -3.17 19.53
N GLN A 35 -8.41 -3.73 18.32
CA GLN A 35 -7.29 -3.62 17.39
C GLN A 35 -7.13 -2.18 16.89
N ILE A 36 -8.23 -1.48 16.65
CA ILE A 36 -8.23 -0.07 16.26
C ILE A 36 -7.67 0.79 17.39
N PHE A 37 -8.13 0.57 18.62
CA PHE A 37 -7.64 1.27 19.80
C PHE A 37 -6.12 1.05 20.01
N ASN A 38 -5.67 -0.20 19.93
CA ASN A 38 -4.25 -0.55 20.03
C ASN A 38 -3.42 0.07 18.89
N ALA A 39 -3.97 0.15 17.68
CA ALA A 39 -3.34 0.83 16.55
C ALA A 39 -3.14 2.32 16.83
N PHE A 40 -4.13 3.00 17.43
CA PHE A 40 -3.99 4.39 17.87
C PHE A 40 -2.92 4.55 18.96
N LEU A 41 -2.91 3.67 19.97
CA LEU A 41 -1.88 3.69 21.01
C LEU A 41 -0.48 3.53 20.42
N ALA A 42 -0.30 2.61 19.48
CA ALA A 42 0.97 2.40 18.78
C ALA A 42 1.43 3.66 18.02
N LEU A 43 0.50 4.44 17.45
CA LEU A 43 0.79 5.67 16.71
C LEU A 43 1.11 6.89 17.59
N LYS A 44 0.87 6.82 18.90
CA LYS A 44 1.33 7.85 19.86
C LYS A 44 2.86 7.97 19.83
N ASN A 45 3.57 6.86 19.59
CA ASN A 45 5.01 6.88 19.40
C ASN A 45 5.37 7.60 18.08
N LYS A 46 5.98 8.79 18.19
CA LYS A 46 6.38 9.64 17.06
C LYS A 46 7.31 8.91 16.09
N THR A 47 8.31 8.18 16.59
CA THR A 47 9.28 7.45 15.76
C THR A 47 8.59 6.38 14.93
N LYS A 48 7.75 5.54 15.55
CA LYS A 48 6.97 4.51 14.86
C LYS A 48 6.06 5.11 13.79
N ARG A 49 5.36 6.20 14.13
CA ARG A 49 4.46 6.91 13.22
C ARG A 49 5.20 7.47 11.99
N LEU A 50 6.37 8.06 12.18
CA LEU A 50 7.20 8.60 11.08
C LEU A 50 7.79 7.48 10.22
N GLN A 51 8.31 6.42 10.84
CA GLN A 51 8.87 5.27 10.12
C GLN A 51 7.82 4.61 9.23
N MET A 52 6.63 4.35 9.76
CA MET A 52 5.54 3.76 8.99
C MET A 52 5.04 4.70 7.88
N GLY A 53 4.99 6.00 8.15
CA GLY A 53 4.73 7.02 7.14
C GLY A 53 5.71 6.95 5.96
N LYS A 54 7.01 6.87 6.25
CA LYS A 54 8.06 6.74 5.24
C LYS A 54 7.93 5.43 4.45
N SER A 55 7.79 4.30 5.15
CA SER A 55 7.66 2.98 4.50
C SER A 55 6.44 2.93 3.58
N SER A 56 5.31 3.48 4.02
CA SER A 56 4.08 3.49 3.23
C SER A 56 4.13 4.42 2.03
N ARG A 57 4.90 5.52 2.09
CA ARG A 57 5.18 6.34 0.89
C ARG A 57 6.09 5.60 -0.09
N ASN A 58 7.12 4.92 0.40
CA ASN A 58 8.03 4.15 -0.45
C ASN A 58 7.31 2.99 -1.15
N TRP A 59 6.40 2.31 -0.45
CA TRP A 59 5.57 1.28 -1.06
C TRP A 59 4.69 1.84 -2.18
N VAL A 60 4.03 3.00 -1.98
CA VAL A 60 3.26 3.67 -3.03
C VAL A 60 4.12 4.02 -4.23
N LYS A 61 5.30 4.61 -4.04
CA LYS A 61 6.22 4.91 -5.15
C LYS A 61 6.68 3.68 -5.93
N LYS A 62 6.73 2.52 -5.27
CA LYS A 62 7.18 1.28 -5.91
C LYS A 62 6.09 0.63 -6.77
N PHE A 63 4.83 0.76 -6.39
CA PHE A 63 3.75 -0.03 -6.99
C PHE A 63 2.62 0.81 -7.61
N HIS A 64 2.49 2.07 -7.22
CA HIS A 64 1.40 2.97 -7.59
C HIS A 64 1.88 4.34 -8.08
N ASP A 65 3.16 4.47 -8.40
CA ASP A 65 3.65 5.66 -9.07
C ASP A 65 3.01 5.80 -10.46
N SER A 66 2.68 7.02 -10.86
CA SER A 66 1.94 7.26 -12.11
C SER A 66 2.67 6.70 -13.31
N ASP A 67 4.01 6.82 -13.35
CA ASP A 67 4.79 6.41 -14.50
C ASP A 67 4.73 4.88 -14.65
N ILE A 68 4.84 4.15 -13.53
CA ILE A 68 4.71 2.69 -13.48
C ILE A 68 3.33 2.23 -13.98
N ILE A 69 2.27 2.92 -13.55
CA ILE A 69 0.90 2.56 -13.90
C ILE A 69 0.59 2.90 -15.36
N ILE A 70 1.03 4.06 -15.85
CA ILE A 70 0.85 4.49 -17.24
C ILE A 70 1.57 3.53 -18.18
N ASP A 71 2.82 3.18 -17.91
CA ASP A 71 3.58 2.21 -18.71
C ASP A 71 2.87 0.86 -18.80
N ARG A 72 2.28 0.40 -17.69
CA ARG A 72 1.47 -0.83 -17.67
C ARG A 72 0.25 -0.71 -18.58
N PHE A 73 -0.48 0.41 -18.54
CA PHE A 73 -1.64 0.63 -19.41
C PHE A 73 -1.26 0.72 -20.88
N ILE A 74 -0.17 1.42 -21.21
CA ILE A 74 0.35 1.49 -22.59
C ILE A 74 0.65 0.09 -23.11
N ASN A 75 1.31 -0.75 -22.31
CA ASN A 75 1.63 -2.14 -22.70
C ASN A 75 0.38 -2.99 -22.89
N ILE A 76 -0.63 -2.83 -22.02
CA ILE A 76 -1.93 -3.51 -22.18
C ILE A 76 -2.57 -3.10 -23.51
N TYR A 77 -2.64 -1.81 -23.82
CA TYR A 77 -3.23 -1.33 -25.07
C TYR A 77 -2.47 -1.81 -26.30
N LYS A 78 -1.14 -1.77 -26.28
CA LYS A 78 -0.32 -2.34 -27.35
C LYS A 78 -0.59 -3.83 -27.54
N SER A 79 -0.71 -4.60 -26.45
CA SER A 79 -1.00 -6.03 -26.54
C SER A 79 -2.40 -6.34 -27.08
N ALA A 80 -3.37 -5.47 -26.82
CA ALA A 80 -4.74 -5.64 -27.31
C ALA A 80 -4.87 -5.23 -28.79
N LEU A 81 -4.21 -4.15 -29.19
CA LEU A 81 -4.29 -3.58 -30.54
C LEU A 81 -3.37 -4.28 -31.56
N TYR A 82 -2.23 -4.80 -31.13
CA TYR A 82 -1.21 -5.39 -32.01
C TYR A 82 -1.02 -6.90 -31.82
N LYS A 83 -2.01 -7.59 -31.24
CA LYS A 83 -2.06 -9.05 -31.23
C LYS A 83 -2.10 -9.56 -32.69
N LYS A 84 -0.99 -10.13 -33.16
CA LYS A 84 -0.96 -11.03 -34.33
C LYS A 84 -1.34 -12.43 -33.88
#